data_AF-A0A712CL38-F1
#
_entry.id   AF-A0A712CL38-F1
#
_cell.length_a   1.000
_cell.length_b   1.000
_cell.length_c   1.000
_cell.angle_alpha   90.00
_cell.angle_beta   90.00
_cell.angle_gamma   90.00
#
_symmetry.space_group_name_H-M   'P 1'
#
loop_
_entity.id
_entity.type
_entity.pdbx_description
1 polymer ?
#
loop_
_entity_poly.entity_id
_entity_poly.type
_entity_poly.pdbx_seq_one_letter_code
_entity_poly.pdbx_strand_id
1 'polypeptide(L)'
;MATHFARGILTEGQLVSIRLSSSCHIEARNLPAHRRTRFLASRGLLAELMFMLYGISELPEIIIQAKGKPAFRDKNLPGFSISYAGNMVGVALTTEGECGLDMELQRTSRGFHHPHSLERHPFSRNENLWVANQNDP
;
A
#
# COMPACT_ATOMS: atom_id res chain seq x y z
N MET A 1 -12.17 -3.80 -17.19
CA MET A 1 -11.61 -3.70 -15.82
C MET A 1 -10.14 -4.10 -15.78
N ALA A 2 -9.24 -3.13 -15.61
CA ALA A 2 -7.82 -3.39 -15.39
C ALA A 2 -7.39 -2.85 -14.02
N THR A 3 -6.67 -3.66 -13.26
CA THR A 3 -6.03 -3.23 -12.01
C THR A 3 -4.53 -3.29 -12.18
N HIS A 4 -3.87 -2.16 -11.95
CA HIS A 4 -2.43 -2.00 -12.05
C HIS A 4 -1.82 -2.06 -10.66
N PHE A 5 -0.66 -2.69 -10.54
CA PHE A 5 0.08 -2.81 -9.31
C PHE A 5 1.49 -2.28 -9.49
N ALA A 6 1.93 -1.46 -8.54
CA ALA A 6 3.30 -1.00 -8.44
C ALA A 6 3.80 -1.20 -7.02
N ARG A 7 5.09 -1.53 -6.86
CA ARG A 7 5.75 -1.64 -5.56
C ARG A 7 7.09 -0.93 -5.55
N GLY A 8 7.47 -0.45 -4.39
CA GLY A 8 8.76 0.17 -4.12
C GLY A 8 9.35 -0.31 -2.80
N ILE A 9 10.67 -0.15 -2.66
CA ILE A 9 11.38 -0.38 -1.40
C ILE A 9 11.61 0.98 -0.74
N LEU A 10 11.33 1.07 0.56
CA LEU A 10 11.60 2.22 1.40
C LEU A 10 13.08 2.23 1.76
N THR A 11 13.87 3.00 1.02
CA THR A 11 15.29 3.21 1.30
C THR A 11 15.49 4.61 1.86
N GLU A 12 16.30 4.75 2.91
CA GLU A 12 16.68 6.08 3.41
C GLU A 12 17.41 6.88 2.32
N GLY A 13 17.11 8.18 2.21
CA GLY A 13 17.72 9.06 1.20
C GLY A 13 17.16 8.92 -0.22
N GLN A 14 16.16 8.08 -0.45
CA GLN A 14 15.52 7.98 -1.77
C GLN A 14 14.79 9.28 -2.15
N LEU A 15 14.97 9.71 -3.40
CA LEU A 15 14.37 10.92 -3.93
C LEU A 15 12.83 10.82 -3.86
N VAL A 16 12.23 11.88 -3.34
CA VAL A 16 10.78 12.05 -3.32
C VAL A 16 10.33 12.44 -4.72
N SER A 17 9.24 11.85 -5.22
CA SER A 17 8.67 12.19 -6.53
C SER A 17 8.46 13.70 -6.65
N ILE A 18 8.92 14.27 -7.77
CA ILE A 18 8.68 15.69 -8.12
C ILE A 18 7.20 15.99 -8.37
N ARG A 19 6.37 14.94 -8.47
CA ARG A 19 4.93 15.02 -8.75
C ARG A 19 4.11 15.10 -7.48
N LEU A 20 4.73 15.15 -6.31
CA LEU A 20 4.00 15.40 -5.09
C LEU A 20 3.53 16.84 -5.03
N SER A 21 2.28 17.01 -4.63
CA SER A 21 1.73 18.33 -4.37
C SER A 21 2.36 18.99 -3.15
N SER A 22 2.33 20.31 -3.12
CA SER A 22 2.81 21.08 -1.95
C SER A 22 2.08 20.69 -0.66
N SER A 23 0.78 20.38 -0.75
CA SER A 23 -0.01 19.89 0.39
C SER A 23 0.50 18.56 0.93
N CYS A 24 0.91 17.63 0.07
CA CYS A 24 1.55 16.37 0.52
C CYS A 24 2.84 16.65 1.30
N HIS A 25 3.68 17.58 0.84
CA HIS A 25 4.91 17.94 1.55
C HIS A 25 4.62 18.60 2.91
N ILE A 26 3.60 19.45 2.99
CA ILE A 26 3.18 20.09 4.25
C ILE A 26 2.65 19.03 5.22
N GLU A 27 1.77 18.14 4.77
CA GLU A 27 1.23 17.05 5.59
C GLU A 27 2.35 16.14 6.12
N ALA A 28 3.29 15.77 5.23
CA ALA A 28 4.44 14.93 5.60
C ALA A 28 5.29 15.55 6.70
N ARG A 29 5.48 16.88 6.72
CA ARG A 29 6.24 17.59 7.76
C ARG A 29 5.59 17.49 9.14
N ASN A 30 4.27 17.32 9.19
CA ASN A 30 3.51 17.20 10.44
C ASN A 30 3.47 15.75 10.98
N LEU A 31 4.05 14.78 10.27
CA LEU A 31 4.09 13.39 10.69
C LEU A 31 5.38 13.03 11.44
N PRO A 32 5.33 12.10 12.41
CA PRO A 32 6.53 11.51 13.00
C PRO A 32 7.45 10.90 11.92
N ALA A 33 8.77 10.93 12.14
CA ALA A 33 9.77 10.52 11.13
C ALA A 33 9.49 9.14 10.51
N HIS A 34 9.15 8.14 11.32
CA HIS A 34 8.85 6.78 10.86
C HIS A 34 7.60 6.70 9.96
N ARG A 35 6.60 7.58 10.17
CA ARG A 35 5.40 7.67 9.31
C ARG A 35 5.64 8.54 8.09
N ARG A 36 6.44 9.59 8.23
CA ARG A 36 6.77 10.53 7.16
C ARG A 36 7.38 9.84 5.95
N THR A 37 8.35 8.94 6.17
CA THR A 37 8.99 8.19 5.08
C THR A 37 7.99 7.32 4.32
N ARG A 38 7.16 6.55 5.04
CA ARG A 38 6.11 5.71 4.45
C ARG A 38 5.08 6.53 3.69
N PHE A 39 4.64 7.63 4.28
CA PHE A 39 3.69 8.55 3.66
C PHE A 39 4.24 9.11 2.34
N LEU A 40 5.45 9.69 2.34
CA LEU A 40 6.04 10.25 1.12
C LEU A 40 6.27 9.20 0.04
N ALA A 41 6.76 8.01 0.41
CA ALA A 41 7.02 6.94 -0.54
C ALA A 41 5.74 6.40 -1.18
N SER A 42 4.68 6.18 -0.39
CA SER A 42 3.40 5.70 -0.94
C SER A 42 2.74 6.75 -1.84
N ARG A 43 2.75 8.03 -1.44
CA ARG A 43 2.23 9.12 -2.27
C ARG A 43 3.05 9.28 -3.55
N GLY A 44 4.38 9.17 -3.46
CA GLY A 44 5.26 9.27 -4.61
C GLY A 44 5.03 8.13 -5.59
N LEU A 45 4.91 6.90 -5.10
CA LEU A 45 4.63 5.73 -5.94
C LEU A 45 3.27 5.86 -6.63
N LEU A 46 2.24 6.32 -5.92
CA LEU A 46 0.93 6.61 -6.50
C LEU A 46 1.00 7.73 -7.54
N ALA A 47 1.79 8.78 -7.29
CA ALA A 47 1.95 9.90 -8.21
C ALA A 47 2.62 9.48 -9.52
N GLU A 48 3.69 8.69 -9.44
CA GLU A 48 4.34 8.15 -10.64
C GLU A 48 3.41 7.20 -11.39
N LEU A 49 2.63 6.37 -10.69
CA LEU A 49 1.67 5.47 -11.33
C LEU A 49 0.55 6.25 -12.04
N MET A 50 0.04 7.32 -11.43
CA MET A 50 -0.93 8.23 -12.04
C MET A 50 -0.36 8.94 -13.27
N PHE A 51 0.90 9.39 -13.21
CA PHE A 51 1.57 9.97 -14.35
C PHE A 51 1.73 8.97 -15.50
N MET A 52 2.23 7.76 -15.21
CA MET A 52 2.47 6.73 -16.23
C MET A 52 1.19 6.29 -16.94
N LEU A 53 0.07 6.18 -16.22
CA LEU A 53 -1.18 5.65 -16.77
C LEU A 53 -2.15 6.72 -17.30
N TYR A 54 -2.13 7.93 -16.73
CA TYR A 54 -3.10 8.99 -17.03
C TYR A 54 -2.45 10.32 -17.45
N GLY A 55 -1.12 10.41 -17.47
CA GLY A 55 -0.42 11.66 -17.82
C GLY A 55 -0.55 12.77 -16.78
N ILE A 56 -1.06 12.47 -15.58
CA ILE A 56 -1.30 13.43 -14.52
C ILE A 56 0.05 13.79 -13.86
N SER A 57 0.47 15.05 -14.04
CA SER A 57 1.82 15.51 -13.67
C SER A 57 2.01 15.86 -12.19
N GLU A 58 0.91 16.05 -11.46
CA GLU A 58 0.87 16.31 -10.01
C GLU A 58 -0.17 15.42 -9.34
N LEU A 59 0.17 14.83 -8.19
CA LEU A 59 -0.69 13.91 -7.46
C LEU A 59 -2.02 14.59 -7.08
N PRO A 60 -3.17 14.06 -7.53
CA PRO A 60 -4.46 14.63 -7.19
C PRO A 60 -4.73 14.62 -5.69
N GLU A 61 -5.59 15.52 -5.24
CA GLU A 61 -5.92 15.64 -3.82
C GLU A 61 -6.56 14.35 -3.28
N ILE A 62 -6.07 13.90 -2.12
CA ILE A 62 -6.53 12.69 -1.44
C ILE A 62 -7.26 13.08 -0.18
N ILE A 63 -8.46 12.55 -0.02
CA ILE A 63 -9.30 12.67 1.17
C ILE A 63 -9.39 11.33 1.89
N ILE A 64 -9.69 11.39 3.19
CA ILE A 64 -9.98 10.21 3.99
C ILE A 64 -11.50 10.02 4.03
N GLN A 65 -11.99 8.92 3.47
CA GLN A 65 -13.40 8.55 3.51
C GLN A 65 -13.78 7.96 4.88
N ALA A 66 -15.07 7.64 5.05
CA ALA A 66 -15.55 6.91 6.22
C ALA A 66 -14.72 5.64 6.45
N LYS A 67 -14.47 5.30 7.72
CA LYS A 67 -13.61 4.18 8.14
C LYS A 67 -12.11 4.32 7.80
N GLY A 68 -11.64 5.50 7.39
CA GLY A 68 -10.21 5.78 7.25
C GLY A 68 -9.60 5.44 5.88
N LYS A 69 -10.40 4.99 4.90
CA LYS A 69 -9.91 4.63 3.56
C LYS A 69 -9.52 5.89 2.78
N PRO A 70 -8.27 6.03 2.31
CA PRO A 70 -7.89 7.14 1.44
C PRO A 70 -8.49 6.95 0.04
N ALA A 71 -8.95 8.05 -0.56
CA ALA A 71 -9.44 8.09 -1.94
C ALA A 71 -9.16 9.46 -2.55
N PHE A 72 -9.16 9.55 -3.89
CA PHE A 72 -9.08 10.86 -4.54
C PHE A 72 -10.35 11.67 -4.28
N ARG A 73 -10.22 13.00 -4.16
CA ARG A 73 -11.37 13.90 -4.01
C ARG A 73 -12.25 13.88 -5.25
N ASP A 74 -11.65 13.88 -6.44
CA ASP A 74 -12.35 13.73 -7.70
C ASP A 74 -12.80 12.27 -7.87
N LYS A 75 -14.11 12.07 -7.99
CA LYS A 75 -14.74 10.76 -8.12
C LYS A 75 -14.58 10.14 -9.51
N ASN A 76 -14.15 10.92 -10.50
CA ASN A 76 -13.87 10.44 -11.85
C ASN A 76 -12.46 9.82 -11.96
N LEU A 77 -11.63 9.99 -10.94
CA LEU A 77 -10.31 9.38 -10.88
C LEU A 77 -10.39 7.90 -10.45
N PRO A 78 -9.41 7.08 -10.85
CA PRO A 78 -9.38 5.66 -10.52
C PRO A 78 -9.35 5.39 -9.02
N GLY A 79 -9.96 4.29 -8.60
CA GLY A 79 -9.86 3.80 -7.23
C GLY A 79 -8.45 3.27 -6.94
N PHE A 80 -7.94 3.50 -5.74
CA PHE A 80 -6.62 3.01 -5.34
C PHE A 80 -6.63 2.36 -3.95
N SER A 81 -5.59 1.57 -3.69
CA SER A 81 -5.28 1.00 -2.38
C SER A 81 -3.77 1.03 -2.13
N ILE A 82 -3.37 1.23 -0.88
CA ILE A 82 -1.96 1.32 -0.47
C ILE A 82 -1.74 0.28 0.62
N SER A 83 -0.67 -0.50 0.50
CA SER A 83 -0.26 -1.45 1.53
C SER A 83 1.25 -1.39 1.79
N TYR A 84 1.66 -1.90 2.95
CA TYR A 84 3.05 -1.91 3.39
C TYR A 84 3.39 -3.27 4.00
N ALA A 85 4.53 -3.84 3.62
CA ALA A 85 5.06 -5.06 4.23
C ALA A 85 6.55 -4.88 4.51
N GLY A 86 6.92 -4.82 5.79
CA GLY A 86 8.30 -4.53 6.20
C GLY A 86 8.76 -3.15 5.71
N ASN A 87 9.76 -3.14 4.82
CA ASN A 87 10.25 -1.95 4.13
C ASN A 87 9.71 -1.82 2.70
N MET A 88 8.71 -2.59 2.29
CA MET A 88 8.07 -2.43 0.99
C MET A 88 6.80 -1.59 1.10
N VAL A 89 6.52 -0.85 0.04
CA VAL A 89 5.25 -0.17 -0.21
C VAL A 89 4.66 -0.69 -1.51
N GLY A 90 3.36 -0.92 -1.53
CA GLY A 90 2.61 -1.29 -2.73
C GLY A 90 1.44 -0.35 -2.94
N VAL A 91 1.11 -0.12 -4.21
CA VAL A 91 -0.05 0.64 -4.67
C VAL A 91 -0.79 -0.20 -5.70
N ALA A 92 -2.09 -0.37 -5.50
CA ALA A 92 -3.00 -0.87 -6.52
C ALA A 92 -3.86 0.29 -7.04
N LEU A 93 -4.14 0.30 -8.34
CA LEU A 93 -4.95 1.31 -9.02
C LEU A 93 -5.89 0.62 -10.02
N THR A 94 -7.19 0.82 -9.87
CA THR A 94 -8.21 0.19 -10.72
C THR A 94 -8.93 1.22 -11.60
N THR A 95 -9.10 0.89 -12.87
CA THR A 95 -9.82 1.75 -13.83
C THR A 95 -11.32 1.83 -13.55
N GLU A 96 -11.87 0.83 -12.87
CA GLU A 96 -13.30 0.71 -12.58
C GLU A 96 -13.50 0.16 -11.16
N GLY A 97 -14.50 0.69 -10.46
CA GLY A 97 -14.89 0.22 -9.13
C GLY A 97 -13.86 0.51 -8.03
N GLU A 98 -13.83 -0.35 -7.02
CA GLU A 98 -12.87 -0.28 -5.92
C GLU A 98 -11.85 -1.41 -6.00
N CYS A 99 -10.62 -1.14 -5.54
CA CYS A 99 -9.63 -2.18 -5.31
C CYS A 99 -9.17 -2.18 -3.84
N GLY A 100 -8.68 -3.34 -3.41
CA GLY A 100 -8.02 -3.56 -2.14
C GLY A 100 -6.66 -4.20 -2.39
N LEU A 101 -5.64 -3.74 -1.68
CA LEU A 101 -4.31 -4.32 -1.69
C LEU A 101 -3.94 -4.65 -0.24
N ASP A 102 -3.53 -5.89 -0.02
CA ASP A 102 -2.93 -6.31 1.23
C ASP A 102 -1.59 -6.99 0.93
N MET A 103 -0.60 -6.73 1.79
CA MET A 103 0.75 -7.22 1.62
C MET A 103 1.25 -7.71 2.97
N GLU A 104 1.64 -8.97 3.02
CA GLU A 104 2.15 -9.60 4.23
C GLU A 104 3.57 -10.14 4.01
N LEU A 105 4.41 -10.01 5.04
CA LEU A 105 5.75 -10.58 5.04
C LEU A 105 5.74 -11.86 5.87
N GLN A 106 5.93 -13.01 5.21
CA GLN A 106 6.06 -14.27 5.93
C GLN A 106 7.34 -14.25 6.77
N ARG A 107 7.17 -14.24 8.10
CA ARG A 107 8.31 -14.33 9.03
C ARG A 107 8.69 -15.79 9.17
N THR A 108 9.83 -16.17 8.59
CA THR A 108 10.46 -17.47 8.85
C THR A 108 11.05 -17.45 10.27
N SER A 109 10.25 -17.83 11.27
CA SER A 109 10.82 -18.14 12.58
C SER A 109 11.62 -19.44 12.45
N ARG A 110 12.93 -19.33 12.20
CA ARG A 110 13.86 -20.47 12.24
C ARG A 110 14.49 -20.69 13.62
N GLY A 111 13.95 -20.08 14.67
CA GLY A 111 14.50 -20.27 16.00
C GLY A 111 13.52 -19.86 17.09
N PHE A 112 13.38 -20.75 18.07
CA PHE A 112 12.69 -20.58 19.34
C PHE A 112 11.17 -20.80 19.31
N HIS A 113 10.82 -22.00 19.78
CA HIS A 113 9.54 -22.42 20.33
C HIS A 113 8.58 -21.28 20.69
N HIS A 114 7.60 -20.99 19.83
CA HIS A 114 6.26 -20.48 20.15
C HIS A 114 5.37 -20.60 18.90
N PRO A 115 4.55 -21.66 18.76
CA PRO A 115 3.73 -21.85 17.56
C PRO A 115 2.41 -21.04 17.55
N HIS A 116 2.24 -20.00 18.37
CA HIS A 116 0.89 -19.50 18.63
C HIS A 116 0.67 -18.03 19.06
N SER A 117 1.44 -17.05 18.56
CA SER A 117 1.12 -15.65 18.90
C SER A 117 1.56 -14.59 17.88
N LEU A 118 1.38 -14.88 16.59
CA LEU A 118 1.11 -13.82 15.61
C LEU A 118 -0.29 -14.14 15.12
N GLU A 119 -1.22 -13.20 15.26
CA GLU A 119 -2.62 -13.33 14.84
C GLU A 119 -2.67 -13.96 13.46
N ARG A 120 -2.89 -15.28 13.41
CA ARG A 120 -3.29 -15.93 12.17
C ARG A 120 -4.58 -15.22 11.80
N HIS A 121 -4.62 -14.62 10.61
CA HIS A 121 -5.87 -14.23 10.00
C HIS A 121 -6.89 -15.34 10.30
N PRO A 122 -8.07 -15.04 10.87
CA PRO A 122 -8.99 -16.06 11.34
C PRO A 122 -9.56 -16.79 10.13
N PHE A 123 -8.80 -17.74 9.62
CA PHE A 123 -9.18 -18.58 8.50
C PHE A 123 -10.38 -19.42 8.94
N SER A 124 -11.37 -19.49 8.07
CA SER A 124 -12.44 -20.47 8.17
C SER A 124 -11.89 -21.89 8.22
N ARG A 125 -12.72 -22.84 8.65
CA ARG A 125 -12.34 -24.26 8.70
C ARG A 125 -11.89 -24.78 7.33
N ASN A 126 -12.56 -24.33 6.27
CA ASN A 126 -12.24 -24.72 4.90
C ASN A 126 -10.90 -24.15 4.43
N GLU A 127 -10.60 -22.89 4.77
CA GLU A 127 -9.30 -22.28 4.45
C GLU A 127 -8.16 -22.96 5.20
N ASN A 128 -8.34 -23.29 6.49
CA ASN A 128 -7.33 -24.04 7.24
C ASN A 128 -7.08 -25.44 6.65
N LEU A 129 -8.14 -26.16 6.28
CA LEU A 129 -8.00 -27.46 5.61
C LEU A 129 -7.32 -27.32 4.25
N TRP A 130 -7.64 -26.28 3.48
CA TRP A 130 -7.00 -26.01 2.20
C TRP A 130 -5.51 -25.74 2.37
N VAL A 131 -5.12 -24.85 3.29
CA VAL A 131 -3.70 -24.53 3.59
C VAL A 131 -2.95 -25.78 4.04
N ALA A 132 -3.53 -26.60 4.92
CA ALA A 132 -2.88 -27.81 5.45
C ALA A 132 -2.63 -28.90 4.39
N ASN A 133 -3.37 -28.86 3.28
CA ASN A 133 -3.22 -29.81 2.18
C ASN A 133 -2.26 -29.32 1.08
N GLN A 134 -1.65 -28.14 1.22
CA GLN A 134 -0.64 -27.66 0.27
C GLN A 134 0.70 -28.34 0.55
N ASN A 135 1.34 -28.87 -0.51
CA ASN A 135 2.71 -29.37 -0.47
C ASN A 135 3.68 -28.28 -0.93
N ASP A 136 3.66 -27.12 -0.27
CA ASP A 136 4.64 -26.07 -0.56
C ASP A 136 6.04 -26.57 -0.16
N PRO A 137 7.05 -26.48 -1.05
CA PRO A 137 8.43 -26.91 -0.77
C PRO A 137 9.17 -26.05 0.26
#